data_AF-A0A975DI84-F1
#
_entry.id   AF-A0A975DI84-F1
#
_cell.length_a   1.000
_cell.length_b   1.000
_cell.length_c   1.000
_cell.angle_alpha   90.00
_cell.angle_beta   90.00
_cell.angle_gamma   90.00
#
_symmetry.space_group_name_H-M   'P 1'
#
loop_
_entity.id
_entity.type
_entity.pdbx_description
1 polymer ?
#
loop_
_entity_poly.entity_id
_entity_poly.type
_entity_poly.pdbx_seq_one_letter_code
_entity_poly.pdbx_strand_id
1 'polypeptide(L)'
;MMTDYRDIGYAYIPVHLPTEFYGIIPHESLNGLDISYKHASDFGLITSKFFYGRSKAPVISDGDFTWEVRLKNIFGFTIQLEQQDWLVRVNHTQTTAEDGYPGQNELVSALNQVPDAIWPSVMSVKESLLFQNSKLTYSAVGARYDNADVILQGEMSLVDSKSILLNDLLSGYVSAGTRLGSHTLMLTYSHIQADAPTIEPPLISDPNLNALYTAVKSATDFYRLRQNTSSLSWRYDLSDTWSLKAQFDHTHVRYQPSGLYLHDFSRNPDGSFSTFSISSHWIFDL
;
A
#
# COMPACT_ATOMS: atom_id res chain seq x y z
N MET A 1 10.95 -4.16 5.90
CA MET A 1 10.13 -5.17 6.59
C MET A 1 9.72 -4.64 7.96
N MET A 2 8.42 -4.43 8.17
CA MET A 2 7.93 -4.03 9.48
C MET A 2 8.00 -5.17 10.50
N THR A 3 8.29 -4.78 11.74
CA THR A 3 8.14 -5.65 12.90
C THR A 3 6.65 -5.87 13.17
N ASP A 4 6.31 -6.94 13.90
CA ASP A 4 4.94 -7.17 14.37
C ASP A 4 4.52 -6.14 15.46
N TYR A 5 5.43 -5.27 15.89
CA TYR A 5 5.16 -4.17 16.82
C TYR A 5 4.96 -2.87 16.06
N ARG A 6 3.72 -2.39 16.05
CA ARG A 6 3.37 -1.09 15.47
C ARG A 6 4.02 0.04 16.28
N ASP A 7 4.36 1.12 15.59
CA ASP A 7 4.70 2.42 16.21
C ASP A 7 6.03 2.52 16.98
N ILE A 8 6.97 1.58 16.80
CA ILE A 8 8.35 1.77 17.28
C ILE A 8 9.13 2.61 16.28
N GLY A 9 8.82 3.90 16.22
CA GLY A 9 9.54 4.86 15.40
C GLY A 9 11.05 4.80 15.64
N TYR A 10 11.48 4.55 16.88
CA TYR A 10 12.90 4.40 17.22
C TYR A 10 13.60 3.24 16.49
N ALA A 11 12.94 2.15 16.10
CA ALA A 11 13.59 0.99 15.49
C ALA A 11 13.96 1.21 14.01
N TYR A 12 13.29 2.14 13.35
CA TYR A 12 13.51 2.41 11.92
C TYR A 12 14.63 3.43 11.70
N ILE A 13 15.31 3.35 10.57
CA ILE A 13 16.25 4.39 10.10
C ILE A 13 15.52 5.56 9.44
N PRO A 14 14.62 5.33 8.46
CA PRO A 14 13.88 6.43 7.87
C PRO A 14 12.88 7.04 8.87
N VAL A 15 12.44 8.26 8.60
CA VAL A 15 11.41 8.95 9.38
C VAL A 15 10.05 8.28 9.16
N HIS A 16 9.74 7.92 7.91
CA HIS A 16 8.59 7.10 7.55
C HIS A 16 8.97 6.06 6.49
N LEU A 17 8.16 5.01 6.39
CA LEU A 17 8.39 3.96 5.41
C LEU A 17 7.91 4.38 4.02
N PRO A 18 8.33 3.67 2.95
CA PRO A 18 7.91 4.00 1.59
C PRO A 18 6.41 3.83 1.40
N THR A 19 5.75 4.92 1.00
CA THR A 19 4.29 4.98 0.81
C THR A 19 3.82 4.03 -0.31
N GLU A 20 4.62 3.84 -1.35
CA GLU A 20 4.30 2.94 -2.47
C GLU A 20 4.11 1.49 -2.04
N PHE A 21 4.77 1.05 -0.98
CA PHE A 21 4.63 -0.32 -0.48
C PHE A 21 3.64 -0.40 0.68
N TYR A 22 3.75 0.51 1.65
CA TYR A 22 2.99 0.44 2.90
C TYR A 22 1.68 1.23 2.89
N GLY A 23 1.43 2.07 1.88
CA GLY A 23 0.23 2.90 1.78
C GLY A 23 -0.98 2.23 1.12
N ILE A 24 -0.83 1.03 0.54
CA ILE A 24 -1.87 0.41 -0.30
C ILE A 24 -3.00 -0.20 0.52
N ILE A 25 -2.67 -0.92 1.60
CA ILE A 25 -3.64 -1.69 2.37
C ILE A 25 -3.42 -1.46 3.86
N PRO A 26 -4.12 -0.48 4.47
CA PRO A 26 -4.05 -0.24 5.90
C PRO A 26 -4.95 -1.25 6.64
N HIS A 27 -4.60 -2.54 6.65
CA HIS A 27 -5.22 -3.47 7.60
C HIS A 27 -4.61 -3.22 8.98
N GLU A 28 -5.33 -2.46 9.81
CA GLU A 28 -4.81 -2.03 11.10
C GLU A 28 -4.85 -3.14 12.16
N SER A 29 -5.75 -4.12 12.00
CA SER A 29 -5.91 -5.23 12.94
C SER A 29 -6.58 -6.43 12.30
N LEU A 30 -6.27 -7.62 12.81
CA LEU A 30 -6.96 -8.86 12.49
C LEU A 30 -7.67 -9.37 13.74
N ASN A 31 -9.00 -9.42 13.70
CA ASN A 31 -9.80 -10.05 14.74
C ASN A 31 -9.98 -11.53 14.38
N GLY A 32 -9.30 -12.41 15.10
CA GLY A 32 -9.32 -13.83 14.81
C GLY A 32 -8.32 -14.63 15.62
N LEU A 33 -7.73 -15.63 14.97
CA LEU A 33 -6.78 -16.56 15.58
C LEU A 33 -5.49 -16.54 14.75
N ASP A 34 -4.36 -16.61 15.43
CA ASP A 34 -3.09 -16.92 14.80
C ASP A 34 -2.34 -18.01 15.57
N ILE A 35 -1.53 -18.77 14.85
CA ILE A 35 -0.66 -19.80 15.40
C ILE A 35 0.72 -19.56 14.83
N SER A 36 1.71 -19.44 15.71
CA SER A 36 3.11 -19.22 15.35
C SER A 36 3.97 -20.35 15.88
N TYR A 37 4.78 -20.94 15.02
CA TYR A 37 5.76 -21.97 15.36
C TYR A 37 7.16 -21.49 15.00
N LYS A 38 8.09 -21.60 15.95
CA LYS A 38 9.50 -21.25 15.77
C LYS A 38 10.34 -22.51 15.91
N HIS A 39 11.23 -22.72 14.94
CA HIS A 39 12.10 -23.88 14.88
C HIS A 39 13.52 -23.45 14.50
N ALA A 40 14.49 -23.80 15.34
CA ALA A 40 15.90 -23.64 15.01
C ALA A 40 16.36 -24.83 14.16
N SER A 41 17.01 -24.55 13.03
CA SER A 41 17.55 -25.53 12.10
C SER A 41 18.99 -25.18 11.72
N ASP A 42 19.67 -26.05 10.98
CA ASP A 42 21.01 -25.78 10.44
C ASP A 42 21.03 -24.57 9.48
N PHE A 43 19.87 -24.22 8.90
CA PHE A 43 19.71 -23.06 8.02
C PHE A 43 19.39 -21.77 8.78
N GLY A 44 19.26 -21.81 10.12
CA GLY A 44 18.88 -20.67 10.94
C GLY A 44 17.53 -20.86 11.64
N LEU A 45 16.99 -19.75 12.17
CA LEU A 45 15.71 -19.73 12.86
C LEU A 45 14.57 -19.53 11.86
N ILE A 46 13.71 -20.54 11.74
CA ILE A 46 12.52 -20.50 10.91
C ILE A 46 11.31 -20.18 11.79
N THR A 47 10.57 -19.14 11.44
CA THR A 47 9.27 -18.82 12.03
C THR A 47 8.19 -19.00 11.00
N SER A 48 7.21 -19.86 11.27
CA SER A 48 6.02 -20.04 10.45
C SER A 48 4.80 -19.56 11.22
N LYS A 49 4.00 -18.69 10.61
CA LYS A 49 2.77 -18.16 11.19
C LYS A 49 1.61 -18.39 10.26
N PHE A 50 0.50 -18.88 10.78
CA PHE A 50 -0.78 -18.98 10.09
C PHE A 50 -1.80 -18.13 10.83
N PHE A 51 -2.67 -17.45 10.09
CA PHE A 51 -3.68 -16.59 10.68
C PHE A 51 -5.01 -16.69 9.92
N TYR A 52 -6.10 -16.57 10.68
CA TYR A 52 -7.45 -16.58 10.15
C TYR A 52 -8.33 -15.59 10.91
N GLY A 53 -9.13 -14.79 10.21
CA GLY A 53 -10.02 -13.84 10.87
C GLY A 53 -10.74 -12.86 9.95
N ARG A 54 -11.04 -11.69 10.52
CA ARG A 54 -11.69 -10.56 9.84
C ARG A 54 -10.93 -9.28 10.14
N SER A 55 -11.00 -8.30 9.24
CA SER A 55 -10.33 -7.01 9.38
C SER A 55 -11.20 -5.89 8.86
N LYS A 56 -10.86 -4.68 9.29
CA LYS A 56 -11.41 -3.42 8.80
C LYS A 56 -10.24 -2.57 8.32
N ALA A 57 -10.40 -1.90 7.20
CA ALA A 57 -9.40 -0.96 6.67
C ALA A 57 -10.08 0.37 6.33
N PRO A 58 -9.65 1.49 6.92
CA PRO A 58 -10.09 2.79 6.47
C PRO A 58 -9.47 3.10 5.10
N VAL A 59 -10.30 3.50 4.14
CA VAL A 59 -9.90 4.14 2.89
C VAL A 59 -10.26 5.60 2.99
N ILE A 60 -9.25 6.46 2.93
CA ILE A 60 -9.40 7.90 2.95
C ILE A 60 -9.07 8.41 1.56
N SER A 61 -9.95 9.25 1.01
CA SER A 61 -9.78 9.89 -0.28
C SER A 61 -10.05 11.38 -0.15
N ASP A 62 -9.83 12.10 -1.24
CA ASP A 62 -10.02 13.53 -1.35
C ASP A 62 -11.48 13.93 -1.03
N GLY A 63 -11.69 15.19 -0.64
CA GLY A 63 -13.03 15.73 -0.36
C GLY A 63 -13.69 15.15 0.89
N ASP A 64 -12.90 14.84 1.93
CA ASP A 64 -13.34 14.26 3.21
C ASP A 64 -14.04 12.89 3.07
N PHE A 65 -13.81 12.19 1.96
CA PHE A 65 -14.35 10.86 1.76
C PHE A 65 -13.63 9.85 2.64
N THR A 66 -14.41 9.16 3.48
CA THR A 66 -13.93 8.06 4.31
C THR A 66 -14.82 6.83 4.10
N TRP A 67 -14.19 5.70 3.84
CA TRP A 67 -14.88 4.41 3.67
C TRP A 67 -14.18 3.35 4.50
N GLU A 68 -14.92 2.71 5.41
CA GLU A 68 -14.40 1.56 6.15
C GLU A 68 -14.65 0.27 5.36
N VAL A 69 -13.62 -0.24 4.70
CA VAL A 69 -13.67 -1.52 3.99
C VAL A 69 -13.67 -2.65 5.00
N ARG A 70 -14.74 -3.45 5.04
CA ARG A 70 -14.77 -4.70 5.83
C ARG A 70 -14.30 -5.87 4.99
N LEU A 71 -13.38 -6.64 5.57
CA LEU A 71 -12.83 -7.85 4.98
C LEU A 71 -13.14 -9.08 5.83
N LYS A 72 -13.64 -10.13 5.18
CA LYS A 72 -14.02 -11.39 5.80
C LYS A 72 -13.24 -12.57 5.22
N ASN A 73 -13.19 -13.65 5.99
CA ASN A 73 -12.51 -14.90 5.61
C ASN A 73 -11.04 -14.65 5.25
N ILE A 74 -10.37 -13.77 6.00
CA ILE A 74 -8.94 -13.55 5.85
C ILE A 74 -8.25 -14.83 6.29
N PHE A 75 -7.48 -15.42 5.40
CA PHE A 75 -6.61 -16.54 5.69
C PHE A 75 -5.24 -16.22 5.10
N GLY A 76 -4.18 -16.42 5.86
CA GLY A 76 -2.85 -16.22 5.34
C GLY A 76 -1.79 -16.96 6.12
N PHE A 77 -0.61 -17.00 5.52
CA PHE A 77 0.58 -17.56 6.13
C PHE A 77 1.78 -16.65 5.89
N THR A 78 2.71 -16.74 6.82
CA THR A 78 3.99 -16.04 6.80
C THR A 78 5.08 -17.03 7.13
N ILE A 79 6.14 -17.03 6.35
CA ILE A 79 7.37 -17.77 6.64
C ILE A 79 8.49 -16.74 6.75
N GLN A 80 9.25 -16.81 7.83
CA GLN A 80 10.42 -15.98 8.06
C GLN A 80 11.61 -16.88 8.36
N LEU A 81 12.74 -16.59 7.74
CA LEU A 81 14.02 -17.23 7.96
C LEU A 81 15.02 -16.17 8.44
N GLU A 82 15.62 -16.41 9.59
CA GLU A 82 16.69 -15.58 10.15
C GLU A 82 17.97 -16.41 10.22
N GLN A 83 19.02 -15.94 9.55
CA GLN A 83 20.32 -16.61 9.52
C GLN A 83 21.44 -15.56 9.51
N GLN A 84 22.22 -15.51 10.60
CA GLN A 84 23.29 -14.51 10.76
C GLN A 84 22.74 -13.09 10.59
N ASP A 85 23.25 -12.35 9.60
CA ASP A 85 22.88 -10.98 9.28
C ASP A 85 21.66 -10.91 8.33
N TRP A 86 21.14 -12.05 7.88
CA TRP A 86 20.02 -12.14 6.93
C TRP A 86 18.70 -12.41 7.62
N LEU A 87 17.67 -11.72 7.13
CA LEU A 87 16.28 -11.98 7.43
C LEU A 87 15.49 -11.98 6.12
N VAL A 88 14.83 -13.10 5.80
CA VAL A 88 13.98 -13.26 4.62
C VAL A 88 12.57 -13.58 5.08
N ARG A 89 11.55 -12.96 4.48
CA ARG A 89 10.15 -13.24 4.78
C ARG A 89 9.34 -13.34 3.51
N VAL A 90 8.44 -14.31 3.51
CA VAL A 90 7.41 -14.48 2.50
C VAL A 90 6.07 -14.43 3.21
N ASN A 91 5.13 -13.70 2.65
CA ASN A 91 3.75 -13.68 3.11
C ASN A 91 2.80 -13.96 1.95
N HIS A 92 1.67 -14.58 2.28
CA HIS A 92 0.56 -14.74 1.37
C HIS A 92 -0.75 -14.65 2.16
N THR A 93 -1.67 -13.84 1.68
CA THR A 93 -2.97 -13.59 2.30
C THR A 93 -4.04 -13.67 1.23
N GLN A 94 -5.14 -14.33 1.57
CA GLN A 94 -6.37 -14.33 0.80
C GLN A 94 -7.50 -13.78 1.66
N THR A 95 -8.39 -13.01 1.04
CA THR A 95 -9.53 -12.40 1.74
C THR A 95 -10.68 -12.15 0.77
N THR A 96 -11.84 -11.81 1.32
CA THR A 96 -13.03 -11.44 0.56
C THR A 96 -13.56 -10.10 1.06
N ALA A 97 -13.85 -9.18 0.13
CA ALA A 97 -14.52 -7.93 0.46
C ALA A 97 -15.95 -8.20 0.93
N GLU A 98 -16.32 -7.71 2.12
CA GLU A 98 -17.69 -7.85 2.65
C GLU A 98 -18.63 -6.79 2.08
N ASP A 99 -18.11 -5.56 1.91
CA ASP A 99 -18.85 -4.39 1.44
C ASP A 99 -18.49 -4.02 0.00
N GLY A 100 -19.42 -3.32 -0.66
CA GLY A 100 -19.16 -2.62 -1.92
C GLY A 100 -18.72 -1.17 -1.69
N TYR A 101 -18.32 -0.50 -2.77
CA TYR A 101 -17.98 0.92 -2.74
C TYR A 101 -19.22 1.78 -2.43
N PRO A 102 -19.15 2.81 -1.57
CA PRO A 102 -20.27 3.72 -1.32
C PRO A 102 -20.78 4.37 -2.63
N GLY A 103 -22.09 4.32 -2.91
CA GLY A 103 -22.64 4.85 -4.16
C GLY A 103 -22.57 3.89 -5.36
N GLN A 104 -22.01 2.68 -5.18
CA GLN A 104 -21.91 1.66 -6.22
C GLN A 104 -23.28 1.27 -6.79
N ASN A 105 -24.30 1.09 -5.94
CA ASN A 105 -25.62 0.63 -6.39
C ASN A 105 -26.31 1.69 -7.26
N GLU A 106 -26.17 2.96 -6.90
CA GLU A 106 -26.68 4.11 -7.63
C GLU A 106 -25.99 4.24 -8.99
N LEU A 107 -24.66 4.15 -9.02
CA LEU A 107 -23.86 4.17 -10.25
C LEU A 107 -24.22 3.00 -11.19
N VAL A 108 -24.28 1.78 -10.65
CA VAL A 108 -24.64 0.58 -11.43
C VAL A 108 -26.07 0.68 -11.96
N SER A 109 -27.01 1.20 -11.15
CA SER A 109 -28.40 1.42 -11.58
C SER A 109 -28.50 2.43 -12.72
N ALA A 110 -27.74 3.52 -12.67
CA ALA A 110 -27.66 4.49 -13.77
C ALA A 110 -27.05 3.87 -15.04
N LEU A 111 -25.95 3.12 -14.90
CA LEU A 111 -25.30 2.43 -16.02
C LEU A 111 -26.21 1.36 -16.66
N ASN A 112 -27.12 0.75 -15.90
CA ASN A 112 -28.08 -0.21 -16.44
C ASN A 112 -29.10 0.41 -17.39
N GLN A 113 -29.27 1.72 -17.37
CA GLN A 113 -30.14 2.44 -18.30
C GLN A 113 -29.44 2.80 -19.61
N VAL A 114 -28.10 2.66 -19.67
CA VAL A 114 -27.31 2.99 -20.86
C VAL A 114 -27.17 1.75 -21.76
N PRO A 115 -27.64 1.80 -23.01
CA PRO A 115 -27.44 0.72 -23.98
C PRO A 115 -25.97 0.59 -24.41
N ASP A 116 -25.50 -0.64 -24.62
CA ASP A 116 -24.14 -0.93 -25.12
C ASP A 116 -23.84 -0.24 -26.46
N ALA A 117 -24.86 -0.03 -27.30
CA ALA A 117 -24.70 0.69 -28.58
C ALA A 117 -24.33 2.17 -28.41
N ILE A 118 -24.61 2.78 -27.25
CA ILE A 118 -24.24 4.15 -26.90
C ILE A 118 -22.91 4.17 -26.15
N TRP A 119 -22.67 3.19 -25.30
CA TRP A 119 -21.43 3.07 -24.54
C TRP A 119 -20.93 1.62 -24.55
N PRO A 120 -20.07 1.26 -25.53
CA PRO A 120 -19.64 -0.14 -25.73
C PRO A 120 -18.94 -0.77 -24.53
N SER A 121 -18.26 0.03 -23.70
CA SER A 121 -17.55 -0.44 -22.50
C SER A 121 -18.43 -0.46 -21.24
N VAL A 122 -19.73 -0.14 -21.31
CA VAL A 122 -20.62 -0.05 -20.14
C VAL A 122 -20.68 -1.36 -19.34
N MET A 123 -20.58 -2.53 -20.00
CA MET A 123 -20.56 -3.82 -19.31
C MET A 123 -19.28 -4.03 -18.50
N SER A 124 -18.10 -3.78 -19.10
CA SER A 124 -16.82 -3.82 -18.36
C SER A 124 -16.77 -2.80 -17.23
N VAL A 125 -17.41 -1.64 -17.41
CA VAL A 125 -17.53 -0.62 -16.36
C VAL A 125 -18.43 -1.11 -15.22
N LYS A 126 -19.57 -1.73 -15.50
CA LYS A 126 -20.44 -2.30 -14.45
C LYS A 126 -19.70 -3.35 -13.63
N GLU A 127 -19.01 -4.27 -14.29
CA GLU A 127 -18.18 -5.27 -13.63
C GLU A 127 -17.07 -4.61 -12.81
N SER A 128 -16.50 -3.50 -13.29
CA SER A 128 -15.43 -2.82 -12.58
C SER A 128 -15.83 -2.29 -11.21
N LEU A 129 -17.10 -1.87 -11.07
CA LEU A 129 -17.65 -1.31 -9.85
C LEU A 129 -18.04 -2.40 -8.83
N LEU A 130 -18.13 -3.67 -9.23
CA LEU A 130 -18.54 -4.77 -8.34
C LEU A 130 -17.40 -5.21 -7.42
N PHE A 131 -17.17 -4.47 -6.32
CA PHE A 131 -16.20 -4.86 -5.31
C PHE A 131 -16.74 -5.89 -4.30
N GLN A 132 -18.04 -5.86 -4.03
CA GLN A 132 -18.66 -6.70 -3.00
C GLN A 132 -18.49 -8.19 -3.30
N ASN A 133 -18.05 -8.97 -2.30
CA ASN A 133 -17.76 -10.40 -2.40
C ASN A 133 -16.64 -10.75 -3.40
N SER A 134 -15.85 -9.78 -3.86
CA SER A 134 -14.64 -10.05 -4.64
C SER A 134 -13.57 -10.70 -3.76
N LYS A 135 -12.83 -11.65 -4.34
CA LYS A 135 -11.66 -12.25 -3.70
C LYS A 135 -10.43 -11.39 -3.99
N LEU A 136 -9.66 -11.14 -2.95
CA LEU A 136 -8.39 -10.41 -3.02
C LEU A 136 -7.29 -11.34 -2.52
N THR A 137 -6.16 -11.33 -3.22
CA THR A 137 -4.95 -12.01 -2.76
C THR A 137 -3.80 -11.01 -2.69
N TYR A 138 -2.98 -11.16 -1.67
CA TYR A 138 -1.80 -10.34 -1.44
C TYR A 138 -0.63 -11.27 -1.16
N SER A 139 0.43 -11.15 -1.95
CA SER A 139 1.66 -11.90 -1.75
C SER A 139 2.83 -10.95 -1.69
N ALA A 140 3.74 -11.13 -0.75
CA ALA A 140 4.95 -10.34 -0.69
C ALA A 140 6.16 -11.18 -0.30
N VAL A 141 7.32 -10.75 -0.81
CA VAL A 141 8.61 -11.26 -0.38
C VAL A 141 9.49 -10.08 0.01
N GLY A 142 10.21 -10.26 1.11
CA GLY A 142 11.12 -9.28 1.66
C GLY A 142 12.42 -9.93 2.08
N ALA A 143 13.50 -9.17 1.95
CA ALA A 143 14.80 -9.55 2.48
C ALA A 143 15.46 -8.35 3.13
N ARG A 144 16.22 -8.60 4.19
CA ARG A 144 17.09 -7.66 4.87
C ARG A 144 18.42 -8.34 5.14
N TYR A 145 19.49 -7.60 4.91
CA TYR A 145 20.84 -7.88 5.37
C TYR A 145 21.27 -6.73 6.27
N ASP A 146 21.79 -7.04 7.46
CA ASP A 146 22.29 -6.04 8.39
C ASP A 146 23.43 -6.62 9.23
N ASN A 147 24.67 -6.25 8.90
CA ASN A 147 25.88 -6.71 9.59
C ASN A 147 26.48 -5.65 10.52
N ALA A 148 25.64 -4.76 11.05
CA ALA A 148 26.01 -3.58 11.83
C ALA A 148 26.69 -2.44 11.04
N ASP A 149 27.46 -2.70 9.97
CA ASP A 149 28.10 -1.63 9.17
C ASP A 149 27.27 -1.23 7.94
N VAL A 150 26.68 -2.22 7.29
CA VAL A 150 25.93 -2.08 6.04
C VAL A 150 24.54 -2.66 6.23
N ILE A 151 23.56 -1.98 5.63
CA ILE A 151 22.16 -2.37 5.67
C ILE A 151 21.64 -2.39 4.26
N LEU A 152 21.13 -3.54 3.84
CA LEU A 152 20.41 -3.69 2.59
C LEU A 152 19.04 -4.22 2.93
N GLN A 153 17.99 -3.68 2.31
CA GLN A 153 16.65 -4.23 2.47
C GLN A 153 15.82 -3.98 1.23
N GLY A 154 14.85 -4.84 1.00
CA GLY A 154 13.86 -4.62 -0.05
C GLY A 154 12.66 -5.50 0.16
N GLU A 155 11.53 -5.01 -0.32
CA GLU A 155 10.27 -5.74 -0.33
C GLU A 155 9.60 -5.54 -1.68
N MET A 156 8.91 -6.58 -2.14
CA MET A 156 8.04 -6.52 -3.30
C MET A 156 6.74 -7.24 -2.97
N SER A 157 5.63 -6.73 -3.48
CA SER A 157 4.32 -7.31 -3.29
C SER A 157 3.48 -7.25 -4.56
N LEU A 158 2.60 -8.23 -4.67
CA LEU A 158 1.59 -8.34 -5.69
C LEU A 158 0.23 -8.44 -5.01
N VAL A 159 -0.67 -7.52 -5.35
CA VAL A 159 -2.11 -7.67 -5.11
C VAL A 159 -2.71 -8.19 -6.41
N ASP A 160 -3.43 -9.31 -6.33
CA ASP A 160 -4.28 -9.81 -7.41
C ASP A 160 -5.73 -9.77 -6.93
N SER A 161 -6.58 -9.18 -7.76
CA SER A 161 -7.97 -8.92 -7.45
C SER A 161 -8.83 -9.04 -8.70
N LYS A 162 -9.95 -9.74 -8.56
CA LYS A 162 -10.95 -9.87 -9.64
C LYS A 162 -11.82 -8.62 -9.82
N SER A 163 -11.66 -7.60 -8.97
CA SER A 163 -12.41 -6.36 -9.03
C SER A 163 -11.52 -5.26 -9.57
N ILE A 164 -11.90 -4.63 -10.69
CA ILE A 164 -11.15 -3.53 -11.31
C ILE A 164 -11.03 -2.29 -10.39
N LEU A 165 -11.89 -2.15 -9.36
CA LEU A 165 -11.68 -1.14 -8.32
C LEU A 165 -10.36 -1.32 -7.56
N LEU A 166 -9.86 -2.55 -7.40
CA LEU A 166 -8.53 -2.85 -6.89
C LEU A 166 -7.82 -3.62 -7.99
N ASN A 167 -7.20 -2.92 -8.93
CA ASN A 167 -6.49 -3.55 -10.04
C ASN A 167 -5.32 -4.41 -9.53
N ASP A 168 -4.85 -5.32 -10.39
CA ASP A 168 -3.58 -6.00 -10.18
C ASP A 168 -2.49 -4.95 -9.94
N LEU A 169 -1.78 -5.10 -8.83
CA LEU A 169 -0.93 -4.05 -8.30
C LEU A 169 0.41 -4.64 -7.90
N LEU A 170 1.46 -4.16 -8.56
CA LEU A 170 2.83 -4.44 -8.19
C LEU A 170 3.38 -3.25 -7.40
N SER A 171 3.96 -3.52 -6.24
CA SER A 171 4.66 -2.49 -5.46
C SER A 171 5.93 -3.03 -4.84
N GLY A 172 6.86 -2.14 -4.55
CA GLY A 172 8.10 -2.54 -3.90
C GLY A 172 9.02 -1.37 -3.60
N TYR A 173 10.06 -1.68 -2.85
CA TYR A 173 11.15 -0.76 -2.60
C TYR A 173 12.47 -1.51 -2.39
N VAL A 174 13.56 -0.79 -2.57
CA VAL A 174 14.91 -1.21 -2.19
C VAL A 174 15.60 -0.08 -1.45
N SER A 175 16.35 -0.42 -0.41
CA SER A 175 17.15 0.51 0.38
C SER A 175 18.56 -0.02 0.59
N ALA A 176 19.51 0.90 0.59
CA ALA A 176 20.90 0.64 0.96
C ALA A 176 21.39 1.72 1.91
N GLY A 177 22.03 1.33 3.00
CA GLY A 177 22.53 2.25 4.01
C GLY A 177 23.82 1.77 4.66
N THR A 178 24.47 2.69 5.35
CA THR A 178 25.74 2.47 6.05
C THR A 178 25.75 3.19 7.39
N ARG A 179 26.35 2.56 8.41
CA ARG A 179 26.58 3.15 9.73
C ARG A 179 27.99 3.72 9.81
N LEU A 180 28.08 4.98 10.21
CA LEU A 180 29.30 5.79 10.32
C LEU A 180 29.36 6.34 11.75
N GLY A 181 29.77 5.49 12.70
CA GLY A 181 29.71 5.81 14.13
C GLY A 181 28.26 5.97 14.59
N SER A 182 27.93 7.11 15.18
CA SER A 182 26.57 7.46 15.62
C SER A 182 25.64 7.91 14.48
N HIS A 183 26.12 7.99 13.25
CA HIS A 183 25.32 8.39 12.10
C HIS A 183 24.98 7.19 11.22
N THR A 184 23.75 7.15 10.70
CA THR A 184 23.36 6.20 9.66
C THR A 184 22.81 6.98 8.47
N LEU A 185 23.31 6.68 7.27
CA LEU A 185 22.79 7.22 6.01
C LEU A 185 22.15 6.10 5.21
N MET A 186 21.00 6.36 4.59
CA MET A 186 20.28 5.37 3.79
C MET A 186 19.62 6.02 2.58
N LEU A 187 19.80 5.39 1.42
CA LEU A 187 19.08 5.69 0.19
C LEU A 187 17.94 4.68 0.01
N THR A 188 16.79 5.13 -0.47
CA THR A 188 15.66 4.26 -0.80
C THR A 188 15.06 4.67 -2.14
N TYR A 189 14.67 3.67 -2.94
CA TYR A 189 13.83 3.85 -4.11
C TYR A 189 12.60 2.97 -3.98
N SER A 190 11.43 3.53 -4.20
CA SER A 190 10.15 2.83 -4.13
C SER A 190 9.32 3.07 -5.39
N HIS A 191 8.52 2.08 -5.74
CA HIS A 191 7.68 2.11 -6.92
C HIS A 191 6.38 1.33 -6.70
N ILE A 192 5.31 1.84 -7.32
CA ILE A 192 4.01 1.19 -7.39
C ILE A 192 3.44 1.36 -8.80
N GLN A 193 2.84 0.29 -9.31
CA GLN A 193 2.14 0.30 -10.58
C GLN A 193 0.90 -0.62 -10.52
N ALA A 194 -0.26 -0.03 -10.80
CA ALA A 194 -1.52 -0.72 -11.03
C ALA A 194 -1.70 -1.01 -12.52
N ASP A 195 -2.21 -2.20 -12.85
CA ASP A 195 -2.70 -2.53 -14.18
C ASP A 195 -4.17 -2.12 -14.33
N ALA A 196 -4.40 -0.81 -14.41
CA ALA A 196 -5.74 -0.24 -14.50
C ALA A 196 -6.16 -0.04 -15.96
N PRO A 197 -7.27 -0.66 -16.43
CA PRO A 197 -7.77 -0.45 -17.78
C PRO A 197 -8.26 0.99 -17.94
N THR A 198 -8.04 1.56 -19.12
CA THR A 198 -8.63 2.85 -19.48
C THR A 198 -10.09 2.64 -19.87
N ILE A 199 -10.99 3.42 -19.28
CA ILE A 199 -12.42 3.40 -19.62
C ILE A 199 -12.65 4.33 -20.79
N GLU A 200 -13.06 3.78 -21.93
CA GLU A 200 -13.45 4.56 -23.10
C GLU A 200 -14.77 5.32 -22.84
N PRO A 201 -14.90 6.56 -23.33
CA PRO A 201 -16.11 7.36 -23.16
C PRO A 201 -17.30 6.83 -23.99
N PRO A 202 -18.54 7.27 -23.69
CA PRO A 202 -19.70 7.04 -24.54
C PRO A 202 -19.48 7.56 -25.97
N LEU A 203 -20.06 6.88 -26.96
CA LEU A 203 -19.98 7.26 -28.38
C LEU A 203 -20.73 8.55 -28.71
N ILE A 204 -21.69 8.93 -27.85
CA ILE A 204 -22.52 10.11 -28.02
C ILE A 204 -22.24 11.06 -26.85
N SER A 205 -22.04 12.34 -27.16
CA SER A 205 -21.91 13.38 -26.14
C SER A 205 -23.29 13.89 -25.73
N ASP A 206 -23.67 13.60 -24.49
CA ASP A 206 -24.88 14.08 -23.83
C ASP A 206 -24.50 14.55 -22.41
N PRO A 207 -25.06 15.67 -21.89
CA PRO A 207 -24.70 16.16 -20.57
C PRO A 207 -24.85 15.15 -19.43
N ASN A 208 -25.90 14.32 -19.44
CA ASN A 208 -26.11 13.31 -18.40
C ASN A 208 -25.14 12.14 -18.56
N LEU A 209 -24.88 11.69 -19.80
CA LEU A 209 -23.89 10.65 -20.08
C LEU A 209 -22.46 11.10 -19.72
N ASN A 210 -22.11 12.35 -19.99
CA ASN A 210 -20.82 12.92 -19.65
C ASN A 210 -20.64 13.03 -18.12
N ALA A 211 -21.69 13.41 -17.40
CA ALA A 211 -21.69 13.42 -15.95
C ALA A 211 -21.52 12.01 -15.36
N LEU A 212 -22.24 11.02 -15.91
CA LEU A 212 -22.12 9.61 -15.50
C LEU A 212 -20.72 9.07 -15.80
N TYR A 213 -20.17 9.33 -16.99
CA TYR A 213 -18.81 8.96 -17.35
C TYR A 213 -17.77 9.57 -16.40
N THR A 214 -17.93 10.85 -16.05
CA THR A 214 -17.04 11.51 -15.08
C THR A 214 -17.13 10.87 -13.70
N ALA A 215 -18.34 10.55 -13.22
CA ALA A 215 -18.54 9.90 -11.93
C ALA A 215 -17.91 8.50 -11.88
N VAL A 216 -18.07 7.71 -12.94
CA VAL A 216 -17.39 6.41 -13.09
C VAL A 216 -15.88 6.59 -13.07
N LYS A 217 -15.34 7.50 -13.90
CA LYS A 217 -13.90 7.74 -14.01
C LYS A 217 -13.30 8.15 -12.66
N SER A 218 -13.97 9.00 -11.89
CA SER A 218 -13.52 9.38 -10.55
C SER A 218 -13.47 8.19 -9.58
N ALA A 219 -14.44 7.29 -9.63
CA ALA A 219 -14.45 6.10 -8.79
C ALA A 219 -13.33 5.10 -9.16
N THR A 220 -13.03 4.95 -10.45
CA THR A 220 -12.05 3.95 -10.94
C THR A 220 -10.61 4.45 -10.98
N ASP A 221 -10.38 5.73 -11.26
CA ASP A 221 -9.02 6.28 -11.38
C ASP A 221 -8.33 6.46 -10.02
N PHE A 222 -9.07 6.45 -8.91
CA PHE A 222 -8.49 6.55 -7.56
C PHE A 222 -7.41 5.48 -7.31
N TYR A 223 -7.61 4.26 -7.81
CA TYR A 223 -6.64 3.16 -7.72
C TYR A 223 -5.77 2.97 -8.97
N ARG A 224 -5.74 3.96 -9.88
CA ARG A 224 -4.83 3.98 -11.04
C ARG A 224 -3.44 4.46 -10.60
N LEU A 225 -2.82 3.69 -9.72
CA LEU A 225 -1.57 4.06 -9.07
C LEU A 225 -0.39 3.85 -10.03
N ARG A 226 0.37 4.92 -10.31
CA ARG A 226 1.70 4.83 -10.93
C ARG A 226 2.59 5.92 -10.38
N GLN A 227 3.42 5.54 -9.42
CA GLN A 227 4.18 6.48 -8.61
C GLN A 227 5.55 5.89 -8.27
N ASN A 228 6.54 6.77 -8.09
CA ASN A 228 7.83 6.39 -7.56
C ASN A 228 8.39 7.50 -6.67
N THR A 229 9.17 7.10 -5.67
CA THR A 229 9.84 8.02 -4.76
C THR A 229 11.30 7.62 -4.58
N SER A 230 12.16 8.63 -4.61
CA SER A 230 13.56 8.50 -4.20
C SER A 230 13.77 9.23 -2.88
N SER A 231 14.40 8.57 -1.91
CA SER A 231 14.56 9.08 -0.55
C SER A 231 16.01 9.05 -0.10
N LEU A 232 16.43 10.11 0.59
CA LEU A 232 17.65 10.16 1.39
C LEU A 232 17.27 10.31 2.86
N SER A 233 17.61 9.31 3.66
CA SER A 233 17.39 9.29 5.11
C SER A 233 18.70 9.39 5.86
N TRP A 234 18.70 10.21 6.92
CA TRP A 234 19.77 10.33 7.88
C TRP A 234 19.22 10.10 9.28
N ARG A 235 19.94 9.29 10.05
CA ARG A 235 19.70 9.08 11.48
C ARG A 235 20.97 9.44 12.24
N TYR A 236 20.80 10.09 13.38
CA TYR A 236 21.84 10.39 14.35
C TYR A 236 21.42 9.87 15.71
N ASP A 237 22.16 8.91 16.24
CA ASP A 237 21.98 8.38 17.58
C ASP A 237 22.72 9.28 18.58
N LEU A 238 21.96 10.09 19.32
CA LEU A 238 22.47 10.96 20.38
C LEU A 238 22.92 10.13 21.60
N SER A 239 22.23 9.02 21.85
CA SER A 239 22.52 8.00 22.85
C SER A 239 21.88 6.68 22.43
N ASP A 240 22.11 5.62 23.21
CA ASP A 240 21.47 4.30 23.03
C ASP A 240 19.94 4.34 23.18
N THR A 241 19.39 5.44 23.69
CA THR A 241 17.95 5.61 23.91
C THR A 241 17.35 6.80 23.15
N TRP A 242 18.15 7.68 22.54
CA TRP A 242 17.68 8.87 21.84
C TRP A 242 18.26 9.01 20.44
N SER A 243 17.39 9.18 19.44
CA SER A 243 17.78 9.44 18.05
C SER A 243 17.08 10.66 17.45
N LEU A 244 17.80 11.34 16.56
CA LEU A 244 17.30 12.34 15.63
C LEU A 244 17.31 11.76 14.21
N LYS A 245 16.33 12.15 13.40
CA LYS A 245 16.22 11.70 12.02
C LYS A 245 15.78 12.81 11.11
N ALA A 246 16.29 12.79 9.88
CA ALA A 246 15.83 13.63 8.79
C ALA A 246 15.66 12.76 7.54
N GLN A 247 14.66 13.09 6.74
CA GLN A 247 14.38 12.41 5.48
C GLN A 247 13.96 13.42 4.43
N PHE A 248 14.55 13.30 3.25
CA PHE A 248 14.16 14.04 2.06
C PHE A 248 13.64 13.04 1.02
N ASP A 249 12.43 13.28 0.54
CA ASP A 249 11.78 12.48 -0.48
C ASP A 249 11.50 13.32 -1.71
N HIS A 250 11.72 12.75 -2.90
CA HIS A 250 11.25 13.30 -4.16
C HIS A 250 10.35 12.27 -4.85
N THR A 251 9.08 12.64 -5.02
CA THR A 251 8.01 11.77 -5.52
C THR A 251 7.55 12.23 -6.89
N HIS A 252 7.38 11.28 -7.81
CA HIS A 252 6.76 11.51 -9.11
C HIS A 252 5.50 10.66 -9.27
N VAL A 253 4.38 11.32 -9.59
CA VAL A 253 3.05 10.76 -9.74
C VAL A 253 2.62 10.90 -11.20
N ARG A 254 2.36 9.78 -11.88
CA ARG A 254 2.01 9.79 -13.31
C ARG A 254 0.52 9.98 -13.59
N TYR A 255 -0.34 9.54 -12.67
CA TYR A 255 -1.80 9.67 -12.79
C TYR A 255 -2.34 10.40 -11.57
N GLN A 256 -3.21 11.37 -11.80
CA GLN A 256 -3.88 12.14 -10.76
C GLN A 256 -5.40 12.02 -10.90
N PRO A 257 -6.13 12.05 -9.76
CA PRO A 257 -5.62 11.99 -8.38
C PRO A 257 -4.99 10.62 -8.06
N SER A 258 -3.98 10.59 -7.19
CA SER A 258 -3.36 9.35 -6.69
C SER A 258 -3.99 8.93 -5.37
N GLY A 259 -4.37 7.67 -5.20
CA GLY A 259 -4.87 7.15 -3.91
C GLY A 259 -3.83 7.10 -2.77
N LEU A 260 -2.58 7.50 -3.01
CA LEU A 260 -1.52 7.51 -1.98
C LEU A 260 -1.29 8.88 -1.32
N TYR A 261 -1.89 9.95 -1.86
CA TYR A 261 -1.78 11.30 -1.30
C TYR A 261 -3.12 12.02 -1.40
N LEU A 262 -3.37 12.93 -0.47
CA LEU A 262 -4.55 13.79 -0.53
C LEU A 262 -4.26 15.03 -1.38
N HIS A 263 -5.25 15.42 -2.18
CA HIS A 263 -5.17 16.54 -3.10
C HIS A 263 -6.23 17.59 -2.78
N ASP A 264 -5.86 18.85 -2.96
CA ASP A 264 -6.79 19.97 -3.00
C ASP A 264 -7.20 20.23 -4.45
N PHE A 265 -8.40 19.79 -4.83
CA PHE A 265 -8.94 19.96 -6.18
C PHE A 265 -9.15 21.43 -6.60
N SER A 266 -9.08 22.39 -5.66
CA SER A 266 -9.07 23.81 -6.02
C SER A 266 -7.76 24.25 -6.69
N ARG A 267 -6.73 23.38 -6.65
CA ARG A 267 -5.43 23.56 -7.28
C ARG A 267 -5.21 22.48 -8.34
N ASN A 268 -4.41 22.79 -9.34
CA ASN A 268 -3.91 21.77 -10.26
C ASN A 268 -2.70 21.10 -9.59
N PRO A 269 -2.79 19.84 -9.13
CA PRO A 269 -1.70 19.25 -8.36
C PRO A 269 -0.49 18.98 -9.26
N ASP A 270 0.71 19.16 -8.75
CA ASP A 270 1.93 18.87 -9.50
C ASP A 270 2.14 17.35 -9.63
N GLY A 271 2.57 16.89 -10.81
CA GLY A 271 2.95 15.50 -11.04
C GLY A 271 4.27 15.10 -10.35
N SER A 272 4.91 16.02 -9.64
CA SER A 272 6.09 15.76 -8.83
C SER A 272 6.19 16.74 -7.68
N PHE A 273 6.63 16.28 -6.52
CA PHE A 273 6.83 17.12 -5.34
C PHE A 273 7.95 16.56 -4.46
N SER A 274 8.43 17.38 -3.54
CA SER A 274 9.44 16.98 -2.56
C SER A 274 8.92 17.20 -1.14
N THR A 275 9.24 16.26 -0.26
CA THR A 275 8.86 16.32 1.16
C THR A 275 10.13 16.28 2.00
N PHE A 276 10.17 17.10 3.05
CA PHE A 276 11.25 17.08 4.02
C PHE A 276 10.66 16.86 5.41
N SER A 277 11.14 15.81 6.08
CA SER A 277 10.61 15.34 7.36
C SER A 277 11.74 15.28 8.39
N ILE A 278 11.46 15.69 9.62
CA ILE A 278 12.37 15.55 10.77
C ILE A 278 11.61 14.87 11.91
N SER A 279 12.25 13.93 12.62
CA SER A 279 11.70 13.35 13.84
C SER A 279 12.77 13.16 14.92
N SER A 280 12.30 13.03 16.16
CA SER A 280 13.10 12.72 17.34
C SER A 280 12.40 11.59 18.10
N HIS A 281 13.13 10.56 18.49
CA HIS A 281 12.58 9.40 19.21
C HIS A 281 13.41 9.10 20.44
N TRP A 282 12.75 8.93 21.58
CA TRP A 282 13.35 8.60 22.86
C TRP A 282 12.67 7.37 23.48
N ILE A 283 13.47 6.46 24.03
CA ILE A 283 13.00 5.29 24.79
C ILE A 283 13.28 5.55 26.27
N PHE A 284 12.25 5.39 27.10
CA PHE A 284 12.38 5.48 28.56
C PHE A 284 12.98 4.18 29.09
N ASP A 285 14.02 4.28 29.93
CA ASP A 285 14.44 3.19 30.78
C ASP A 285 13.47 3.11 31.98
N LEU A 286 12.88 1.93 32.20
CA LEU A 286 12.00 1.65 33.35
C LEU A 286 12.81 1.14 34.56
#